data_AF-A0A410J6D1-F1
#
_entry.id   AF-A0A410J6D1-F1
#
_cell.length_a   1.000
_cell.length_b   1.000
_cell.length_c   1.000
_cell.angle_alpha   90.00
_cell.angle_beta   90.00
_cell.angle_gamma   90.00
#
_symmetry.space_group_name_H-M   'P 1'
#
loop_
_entity.id
_entity.type
_entity.pdbx_description
1 polymer ?
#
loop_
_entity_poly.entity_id
_entity_poly.type
_entity_poly.pdbx_seq_one_letter_code
_entity_poly.pdbx_strand_id
1 'polypeptide(L)'
;MNDQNNNDAIKAERLNRYEERQQNRLDRYEALADKATVKSTVLATRSNQMVECIPFGQPVLVGHHSEKRDRNFRSKIHSIMGKSVQEMKKAEYYQNKADSVGKGGISSDDPNAIEKLKSKLEKLQQAQELMKKANKLIKKFPEHNARLEGLIELGFSEEKAIDVLNPKYGSIGFASYSLQNNNAEINRLKKRIAELQTLENRTSNEVENDLYKYTECKIENRCMFIFDGKPTEEIRQILKSNGFKWSPSRGAWVRQLNANGIYASKRVISLIDQI
;
A
#
# COMPACT_ATOMS: atom_id res chain seq x y z
N MET A 1 -10.06 -32.81 14.73
CA MET A 1 -10.15 -32.69 13.25
C MET A 1 -11.10 -31.58 12.82
N ASN A 2 -12.22 -31.32 13.51
CA ASN A 2 -13.19 -30.28 13.09
C ASN A 2 -12.68 -28.83 13.20
N ASP A 3 -11.91 -28.48 14.24
CA ASP A 3 -11.49 -27.08 14.45
C ASP A 3 -10.39 -26.61 13.49
N GLN A 4 -9.47 -27.51 13.12
CA GLN A 4 -8.41 -27.20 12.15
C GLN A 4 -9.00 -26.96 10.76
N ASN A 5 -9.92 -27.84 10.34
CA ASN A 5 -10.64 -27.70 9.07
C ASN A 5 -11.46 -26.41 9.01
N ASN A 6 -12.05 -25.97 10.13
CA ASN A 6 -12.78 -24.71 10.21
C ASN A 6 -11.85 -23.48 10.09
N ASN A 7 -10.71 -23.49 10.79
CA ASN A 7 -9.72 -22.41 10.68
C ASN A 7 -9.13 -22.29 9.27
N ASP A 8 -8.88 -23.42 8.61
CA ASP A 8 -8.38 -23.45 7.23
C ASP A 8 -9.43 -22.93 6.24
N ALA A 9 -10.71 -23.27 6.45
CA ALA A 9 -11.82 -22.72 5.67
C ALA A 9 -11.95 -21.20 5.84
N ILE A 10 -11.87 -20.69 7.07
CA ILE A 10 -11.86 -19.24 7.35
C ILE A 10 -10.66 -18.57 6.67
N LYS A 11 -9.47 -19.16 6.75
CA LYS A 11 -8.26 -18.63 6.08
C LYS A 11 -8.45 -18.56 4.56
N ALA A 12 -9.01 -19.60 3.96
CA ALA A 12 -9.28 -19.65 2.52
C ALA A 12 -10.32 -18.59 2.09
N GLU A 13 -11.40 -18.41 2.85
CA GLU A 13 -12.39 -17.38 2.57
C GLU A 13 -11.79 -15.97 2.70
N ARG A 14 -10.99 -15.73 3.75
CA ARG A 14 -10.26 -14.47 3.92
C ARG A 14 -9.36 -14.18 2.73
N LEU A 15 -8.73 -15.22 2.17
CA LEU A 15 -7.80 -15.09 1.05
C LEU A 15 -8.54 -14.70 -0.22
N ASN A 16 -9.63 -15.41 -0.53
CA ASN A 16 -10.48 -15.10 -1.67
C ASN A 16 -10.99 -13.64 -1.60
N ARG A 17 -11.56 -13.23 -0.45
CA ARG A 17 -12.03 -11.84 -0.25
C ARG A 17 -10.90 -10.79 -0.30
N TYR A 18 -9.68 -11.17 0.09
CA TYR A 18 -8.53 -10.27 0.00
C TYR A 18 -8.09 -10.08 -1.45
N GLU A 19 -7.97 -11.18 -2.21
CA GLU A 19 -7.61 -11.19 -3.62
C GLU A 19 -8.66 -10.48 -4.47
N GLU A 20 -9.93 -10.77 -4.26
CA GLU A 20 -11.05 -10.11 -4.92
C GLU A 20 -11.01 -8.58 -4.69
N ARG A 21 -10.71 -8.12 -3.46
CA ARG A 21 -10.55 -6.69 -3.17
C ARG A 21 -9.34 -6.07 -3.87
N GLN A 22 -8.24 -6.80 -4.02
CA GLN A 22 -7.09 -6.30 -4.78
C GLN A 22 -7.43 -6.21 -6.27
N GLN A 23 -8.06 -7.25 -6.82
CA GLN A 23 -8.44 -7.30 -8.23
C GLN A 23 -9.45 -6.20 -8.58
N ASN A 24 -10.54 -6.08 -7.82
CA ASN A 24 -11.53 -5.02 -8.01
C ASN A 24 -10.92 -3.61 -7.95
N ARG A 25 -9.87 -3.43 -7.13
CA ARG A 25 -9.15 -2.16 -7.04
C ARG A 25 -8.25 -1.93 -8.25
N LEU A 26 -7.58 -2.97 -8.74
CA LEU A 26 -6.77 -2.95 -9.95
C LEU A 26 -7.64 -2.61 -11.16
N ASP A 27 -8.68 -3.40 -11.40
CA ASP A 27 -9.63 -3.24 -12.52
C ASP A 27 -10.22 -1.83 -12.54
N ARG A 28 -10.57 -1.30 -11.36
CA ARG A 28 -11.06 0.08 -11.24
C ARG A 28 -10.03 1.10 -11.68
N TYR A 29 -8.76 0.96 -11.30
CA TYR A 29 -7.73 1.90 -11.69
C TYR A 29 -7.38 1.79 -13.17
N GLU A 30 -7.32 0.58 -13.71
CA GLU A 30 -7.11 0.33 -15.15
C GLU A 30 -8.25 0.96 -15.97
N ALA A 31 -9.51 0.71 -15.61
CA ALA A 31 -10.65 1.30 -16.29
C ALA A 31 -10.64 2.84 -16.23
N LEU A 32 -10.16 3.44 -15.13
CA LEU A 32 -10.00 4.89 -15.02
C LEU A 32 -8.83 5.42 -15.86
N ALA A 33 -7.74 4.68 -15.95
CA ALA A 33 -6.60 5.00 -16.80
C ALA A 33 -7.00 4.96 -18.28
N ASP A 34 -7.62 3.86 -18.73
CA ASP A 34 -8.10 3.68 -20.10
C ASP A 34 -9.07 4.77 -20.51
N LYS A 35 -10.03 5.09 -19.64
CA LYS A 35 -11.00 6.18 -19.90
C LYS A 35 -10.30 7.53 -20.06
N ALA A 36 -9.25 7.80 -19.30
CA ALA A 36 -8.47 9.03 -19.42
C ALA A 36 -7.58 9.02 -20.67
N THR A 37 -6.99 7.88 -21.02
CA THR A 37 -6.23 7.68 -22.26
C THR A 37 -7.08 7.94 -23.50
N VAL A 38 -8.26 7.32 -23.59
CA VAL A 38 -9.21 7.53 -24.70
C VAL A 38 -9.61 9.00 -24.82
N LYS A 39 -9.85 9.69 -23.70
CA LYS A 39 -10.15 11.13 -23.73
C LYS A 39 -8.97 11.97 -24.21
N SER A 40 -7.77 11.66 -23.72
CA SER A 40 -6.54 12.34 -24.13
C SER A 40 -6.32 12.21 -25.63
N THR A 41 -6.41 10.98 -26.17
CA THR A 41 -6.22 10.73 -27.60
C THR A 41 -7.25 11.45 -28.45
N VAL A 42 -8.54 11.37 -28.09
CA VAL A 42 -9.61 12.09 -28.80
C VAL A 42 -9.37 13.61 -28.82
N LEU A 43 -8.96 14.20 -27.68
CA LEU A 43 -8.67 15.64 -27.61
C LEU A 43 -7.41 16.01 -28.41
N ALA A 44 -6.37 15.19 -28.36
CA ALA A 44 -5.14 15.40 -29.11
C ALA A 44 -5.40 15.31 -30.62
N THR A 45 -6.10 14.27 -31.09
CA THR A 45 -6.51 14.12 -32.50
C THR A 45 -7.34 15.31 -32.95
N ARG A 46 -8.32 15.75 -32.14
CA ARG A 46 -9.13 16.92 -32.45
C ARG A 46 -8.29 18.20 -32.55
N SER A 47 -7.34 18.39 -31.63
CA SER A 47 -6.42 19.53 -31.67
C SER A 47 -5.60 19.51 -32.95
N ASN A 48 -5.04 18.36 -33.32
CA ASN A 48 -4.24 18.18 -34.52
C ASN A 48 -5.05 18.47 -35.80
N GLN A 49 -6.27 17.93 -35.90
CA GLN A 49 -7.18 18.25 -37.02
C GLN A 49 -7.49 19.74 -37.15
N MET A 50 -7.57 20.46 -36.02
CA MET A 50 -7.77 21.92 -36.06
C MET A 50 -6.49 22.67 -36.48
N VAL A 51 -5.31 22.16 -36.12
CA VAL A 51 -4.01 22.71 -36.54
C VAL A 51 -3.80 22.53 -38.04
N GLU A 52 -4.22 21.40 -38.63
CA GLU A 52 -4.10 21.10 -40.06
C GLU A 52 -4.78 22.15 -40.95
N CYS A 53 -5.81 22.85 -40.45
CA CYS A 53 -6.44 23.96 -41.16
C CYS A 53 -5.56 25.22 -41.27
N ILE A 54 -4.46 25.30 -40.52
CA ILE A 54 -3.51 26.42 -40.54
C ILE A 54 -2.29 25.99 -41.35
N PRO A 55 -2.05 26.60 -42.53
CA PRO A 55 -0.82 26.41 -43.28
C PRO A 55 0.43 26.55 -42.40
N PHE A 56 1.34 25.60 -42.54
CA PHE A 56 2.57 25.60 -41.76
C PHE A 56 3.38 26.88 -41.98
N GLY A 57 3.80 27.53 -40.89
CA GLY A 57 4.57 28.77 -40.93
C GLY A 57 3.75 30.05 -41.14
N GLN A 58 2.42 29.98 -41.28
CA GLN A 58 1.60 31.19 -41.44
C GLN A 58 1.63 32.09 -40.18
N PRO A 59 2.11 33.34 -40.25
CA PRO A 59 2.09 34.27 -39.13
C PRO A 59 0.67 34.79 -38.86
N VAL A 60 0.43 35.27 -37.63
CA VAL A 60 -0.79 36.06 -37.34
C VAL A 60 -0.68 37.39 -38.09
N LEU A 61 -1.68 37.71 -38.92
CA LEU A 61 -1.73 38.99 -39.63
C LEU A 61 -2.20 40.10 -38.68
N VAL A 62 -1.24 40.81 -38.06
CA VAL A 62 -1.53 41.89 -37.10
C VAL A 62 -2.14 43.09 -37.83
N GLY A 63 -3.25 43.62 -37.30
CA GLY A 63 -4.00 44.74 -37.87
C GLY A 63 -4.99 44.37 -38.98
N HIS A 64 -5.03 43.10 -39.42
CA HIS A 64 -5.99 42.63 -40.43
C HIS A 64 -7.37 42.31 -39.80
N HIS A 65 -8.46 42.46 -40.56
CA HIS A 65 -9.81 42.20 -40.04
C HIS A 65 -10.03 40.76 -39.54
N SER A 66 -9.19 39.80 -39.96
CA SER A 66 -9.23 38.40 -39.53
C SER A 66 -8.38 38.10 -38.29
N GLU A 67 -7.56 39.04 -37.80
CA GLU A 67 -6.61 38.83 -36.70
C GLU A 67 -7.29 38.22 -35.46
N LYS A 68 -8.38 38.86 -35.00
CA LYS A 68 -9.11 38.43 -33.81
C LYS A 68 -9.63 37.00 -33.94
N ARG A 69 -10.09 36.61 -35.14
CA ARG A 69 -10.60 35.27 -35.42
C ARG A 69 -9.48 34.23 -35.39
N ASP A 70 -8.34 34.52 -36.03
CA ASP A 70 -7.19 33.62 -36.03
C ASP A 70 -6.61 33.42 -34.62
N ARG A 71 -6.43 34.50 -33.85
CA ARG A 71 -5.99 34.42 -32.44
C ARG A 71 -6.92 33.55 -31.60
N ASN A 72 -8.23 33.75 -31.71
CA ASN A 72 -9.21 32.96 -30.98
C ASN A 72 -9.18 31.48 -31.39
N PHE A 73 -9.01 31.19 -32.68
CA PHE A 73 -8.91 29.83 -33.18
C PHE A 73 -7.65 29.12 -32.65
N ARG A 74 -6.48 29.77 -32.73
CA ARG A 74 -5.22 29.26 -32.17
C ARG A 74 -5.30 29.08 -30.65
N SER A 75 -5.92 30.02 -29.93
CA SER A 75 -6.16 29.90 -28.49
C SER A 75 -7.03 28.69 -28.14
N LYS A 76 -8.07 28.42 -28.95
CA LYS A 76 -8.93 27.24 -28.78
C LYS A 76 -8.17 25.93 -28.99
N ILE A 77 -7.31 25.85 -30.02
CA ILE A 77 -6.41 24.71 -30.25
C ILE A 77 -5.55 24.48 -29.01
N HIS A 78 -4.85 25.52 -28.55
CA HIS A 78 -3.98 25.44 -27.38
C HIS A 78 -4.76 24.98 -26.12
N SER A 79 -5.99 25.47 -25.92
CA SER A 79 -6.85 25.03 -24.83
C SER A 79 -7.22 23.55 -24.91
N ILE A 80 -7.56 23.05 -26.11
CA ILE A 80 -7.91 21.64 -26.32
C ILE A 80 -6.67 20.76 -26.09
N MET A 81 -5.51 21.15 -26.60
CA MET A 81 -4.25 20.46 -26.34
C MET A 81 -3.88 20.49 -24.85
N GLY A 82 -4.10 21.62 -24.17
CA GLY A 82 -3.92 21.70 -22.72
C GLY A 82 -4.79 20.69 -21.97
N LYS A 83 -6.03 20.47 -22.42
CA LYS A 83 -6.94 19.46 -21.86
C LYS A 83 -6.50 18.03 -22.18
N SER A 84 -5.96 17.75 -23.37
CA SER A 84 -5.43 16.41 -23.68
C SER A 84 -4.26 16.06 -22.77
N VAL A 85 -3.32 16.99 -22.57
CA VAL A 85 -2.19 16.80 -21.64
C VAL A 85 -2.66 16.58 -20.21
N GLN A 86 -3.71 17.27 -19.75
CA GLN A 86 -4.29 17.03 -18.43
C GLN A 86 -4.88 15.61 -18.29
N GLU A 87 -5.62 15.14 -19.28
CA GLU A 87 -6.17 13.78 -19.29
C GLU A 87 -5.05 12.72 -19.43
N MET A 88 -3.98 13.01 -20.18
CA MET A 88 -2.79 12.15 -20.26
C MET A 88 -2.12 11.97 -18.90
N LYS A 89 -1.86 13.06 -18.16
CA LYS A 89 -1.31 13.00 -16.80
C LYS A 89 -2.22 12.24 -15.84
N LYS A 90 -3.54 12.36 -16.04
CA LYS A 90 -4.52 11.62 -15.26
C LYS A 90 -4.50 10.12 -15.56
N ALA A 91 -4.32 9.74 -16.84
CA ALA A 91 -4.12 8.35 -17.22
C ALA A 91 -2.86 7.77 -16.56
N GLU A 92 -1.73 8.47 -16.69
CA GLU A 92 -0.47 8.09 -16.05
C GLU A 92 -0.61 7.96 -14.51
N TYR A 93 -1.33 8.89 -13.88
CA TYR A 93 -1.61 8.82 -12.45
C TYR A 93 -2.34 7.53 -12.07
N TYR A 94 -3.40 7.15 -12.79
CA TYR A 94 -4.15 5.93 -12.50
C TYR A 94 -3.37 4.67 -12.88
N GLN A 95 -2.56 4.70 -13.92
CA GLN A 95 -1.65 3.60 -14.26
C GLN A 95 -0.65 3.36 -13.13
N ASN A 96 -0.01 4.42 -12.62
CA ASN A 96 0.86 4.33 -11.46
C ASN A 96 0.13 3.80 -10.21
N LYS A 97 -1.17 4.10 -10.06
CA LYS A 97 -1.99 3.52 -8.98
C LYS A 97 -2.26 2.04 -9.19
N ALA A 98 -2.60 1.62 -10.41
CA ALA A 98 -2.76 0.21 -10.78
C ALA A 98 -1.46 -0.58 -10.51
N ASP A 99 -0.33 -0.06 -10.99
CA ASP A 99 0.99 -0.68 -10.81
C ASP A 99 1.41 -0.77 -9.34
N SER A 100 0.87 0.09 -8.47
CA SER A 100 1.14 0.07 -7.02
C SER A 100 0.28 -0.92 -6.24
N VAL A 101 -0.80 -1.44 -6.83
CA VAL A 101 -1.65 -2.46 -6.18
C VAL A 101 -0.79 -3.71 -5.90
N GLY A 102 -0.92 -4.27 -4.71
CA GLY A 102 -0.12 -5.43 -4.29
C GLY A 102 1.37 -5.17 -3.98
N LYS A 103 1.97 -4.05 -4.44
CA LYS A 103 3.39 -3.70 -4.17
C LYS A 103 3.65 -3.03 -2.81
N GLY A 104 2.59 -2.79 -2.03
CA GLY A 104 2.70 -2.23 -0.69
C GLY A 104 3.38 -3.17 0.31
N GLY A 105 3.59 -2.69 1.53
CA GLY A 105 4.03 -3.54 2.63
C GLY A 105 3.01 -4.66 2.94
N ILE A 106 3.47 -5.72 3.60
CA ILE A 106 2.62 -6.85 4.00
C ILE A 106 1.47 -6.33 4.86
N SER A 107 0.23 -6.46 4.36
CA SER A 107 -0.99 -6.00 5.03
C SER A 107 -1.39 -6.94 6.16
N SER A 108 -2.07 -6.42 7.19
CA SER A 108 -2.68 -7.29 8.22
C SER A 108 -4.00 -7.93 7.76
N ASP A 109 -4.58 -7.44 6.65
CA ASP A 109 -5.75 -8.06 6.02
C ASP A 109 -5.36 -9.26 5.11
N ASP A 110 -4.06 -9.47 4.85
CA ASP A 110 -3.54 -10.60 4.07
C ASP A 110 -3.48 -11.86 4.98
N PRO A 111 -4.18 -12.95 4.65
CA PRO A 111 -4.18 -14.17 5.49
C PRO A 111 -2.80 -14.84 5.57
N ASN A 112 -1.96 -14.63 4.56
CA ASN A 112 -0.60 -15.16 4.52
C ASN A 112 0.42 -14.16 5.07
N ALA A 113 -0.03 -13.10 5.77
CA ALA A 113 0.85 -12.08 6.33
C ALA A 113 1.91 -12.66 7.27
N ILE A 114 1.54 -13.61 8.13
CA ILE A 114 2.48 -14.24 9.07
C ILE A 114 3.60 -14.98 8.32
N GLU A 115 3.26 -15.77 7.30
CA GLU A 115 4.21 -16.51 6.48
C GLU A 115 5.15 -15.58 5.71
N LYS A 116 4.59 -14.55 5.07
CA LYS A 116 5.37 -13.51 4.36
C LYS A 116 6.30 -12.74 5.31
N LEU A 117 5.84 -12.42 6.52
CA LEU A 117 6.65 -11.75 7.54
C LEU A 117 7.78 -12.66 8.05
N LYS A 118 7.52 -13.96 8.24
CA LYS A 118 8.56 -14.93 8.63
C LYS A 118 9.63 -15.09 7.55
N SER A 119 9.24 -15.23 6.28
CA SER A 119 10.19 -15.29 5.16
C SER A 119 11.05 -14.02 5.08
N LYS A 120 10.44 -12.84 5.26
CA LYS A 120 11.18 -11.57 5.32
C LYS A 120 12.12 -11.53 6.52
N LEU A 121 11.66 -11.94 7.69
CA LEU A 121 12.48 -12.01 8.91
C LEU A 121 13.73 -12.86 8.70
N GLU A 122 13.57 -14.06 8.12
CA GLU A 122 14.66 -14.98 7.85
C GLU A 122 15.73 -14.35 6.94
N LYS A 123 15.31 -13.73 5.84
CA LYS A 123 16.22 -13.01 4.92
C LYS A 123 17.01 -11.91 5.65
N LEU A 124 16.34 -11.12 6.49
CA LEU A 124 17.01 -10.06 7.26
C LEU A 124 17.99 -10.62 8.30
N GLN A 125 17.65 -11.74 8.94
CA GLN A 125 18.54 -12.43 9.88
C GLN A 125 19.77 -13.00 9.18
N GLN A 126 19.60 -13.65 8.02
CA GLN A 126 20.71 -14.14 7.20
C GLN A 126 21.62 -12.98 6.77
N ALA A 127 21.04 -11.89 6.26
CA ALA A 127 21.79 -10.69 5.90
C ALA A 127 22.56 -10.10 7.10
N GLN A 128 21.96 -10.07 8.29
CA GLN A 128 22.61 -9.59 9.51
C GLN A 128 23.87 -10.41 9.84
N GLU A 129 23.75 -11.74 9.80
CA GLU A 129 24.86 -12.63 10.12
C GLU A 129 25.96 -12.58 9.05
N LEU A 130 25.59 -12.48 7.77
CA LEU A 130 26.56 -12.27 6.68
C LEU A 130 27.33 -10.95 6.84
N MET A 131 26.65 -9.84 7.12
CA MET A 131 27.30 -8.54 7.36
C MET A 131 28.25 -8.58 8.56
N LYS A 132 27.87 -9.25 9.66
CA LYS A 132 28.75 -9.43 10.83
C LYS A 132 29.99 -10.27 10.48
N LYS A 133 29.81 -11.38 9.76
CA LYS A 133 30.91 -12.25 9.31
C LYS A 133 31.86 -11.49 8.39
N ALA A 134 31.33 -10.73 7.44
CA ALA A 134 32.11 -9.87 6.55
C ALA A 134 32.95 -8.85 7.33
N ASN A 135 32.37 -8.10 8.26
CA ASN A 135 33.11 -7.15 9.07
C ASN A 135 34.18 -7.82 9.94
N LYS A 136 33.90 -9.00 10.48
CA LYS A 136 34.88 -9.80 11.23
C LYS A 136 36.04 -10.25 10.34
N LEU A 137 35.76 -10.65 9.10
CA LEU A 137 36.75 -11.05 8.11
C LEU A 137 37.66 -9.88 7.73
N ILE A 138 37.05 -8.74 7.39
CA ILE A 138 37.77 -7.50 7.03
C ILE A 138 38.69 -7.05 8.16
N LYS A 139 38.24 -7.16 9.43
CA LYS A 139 39.06 -6.85 10.60
C LYS A 139 40.24 -7.81 10.79
N LYS A 140 40.08 -9.08 10.39
CA LYS A 140 41.10 -10.14 10.58
C LYS A 140 42.22 -10.06 9.56
N PHE A 141 41.92 -9.80 8.30
CA PHE A 141 42.89 -9.82 7.21
C PHE A 141 43.33 -8.40 6.82
N PRO A 142 44.64 -8.11 6.69
CA PRO A 142 45.12 -6.79 6.24
C PRO A 142 45.08 -6.65 4.72
N GLU A 143 45.38 -7.72 3.98
CA GLU A 143 45.54 -7.71 2.53
C GLU A 143 44.20 -7.57 1.78
N HIS A 144 44.17 -6.71 0.76
CA HIS A 144 42.95 -6.43 -0.02
C HIS A 144 42.45 -7.67 -0.77
N ASN A 145 43.33 -8.42 -1.44
CA ASN A 145 42.95 -9.60 -2.23
C ASN A 145 42.37 -10.70 -1.34
N ALA A 146 42.99 -10.94 -0.16
CA ALA A 146 42.49 -11.91 0.80
C ALA A 146 41.11 -11.53 1.36
N ARG A 147 40.81 -10.23 1.51
CA ARG A 147 39.46 -9.77 1.89
C ARG A 147 38.45 -10.00 0.79
N LEU A 148 38.82 -9.72 -0.46
CA LEU A 148 37.94 -9.88 -1.62
C LEU A 148 37.56 -11.36 -1.80
N GLU A 149 38.55 -12.25 -1.84
CA GLU A 149 38.34 -13.70 -1.94
C GLU A 149 37.47 -14.22 -0.79
N GLY A 150 37.77 -13.79 0.44
CA GLY A 150 36.99 -14.18 1.61
C GLY A 150 35.55 -13.66 1.61
N LEU A 151 35.27 -12.50 1.02
CA LEU A 151 33.90 -11.99 0.87
C LEU A 151 33.12 -12.76 -0.20
N ILE A 152 33.79 -13.14 -1.29
CA ILE A 152 33.18 -13.97 -2.34
C ILE A 152 32.85 -15.36 -1.78
N GLU A 153 33.76 -15.97 -1.01
CA GLU A 153 33.53 -17.25 -0.34
C GLU A 153 32.36 -17.18 0.69
N LEU A 154 32.19 -16.05 1.36
CA LEU A 154 31.04 -15.79 2.24
C LEU A 154 29.70 -15.63 1.50
N GLY A 155 29.71 -15.58 0.17
CA GLY A 155 28.53 -15.52 -0.69
C GLY A 155 28.13 -14.12 -1.16
N PHE A 156 29.03 -13.14 -1.09
CA PHE A 156 28.80 -11.83 -1.70
C PHE A 156 29.15 -11.87 -3.20
N SER A 157 28.41 -11.12 -4.02
CA SER A 157 28.85 -10.89 -5.40
C SER A 157 30.14 -10.08 -5.43
N GLU A 158 30.96 -10.28 -6.47
CA GLU A 158 32.22 -9.58 -6.63
C GLU A 158 32.04 -8.06 -6.60
N GLU A 159 31.03 -7.55 -7.33
CA GLU A 159 30.64 -6.13 -7.30
C GLU A 159 30.36 -5.65 -5.87
N LYS A 160 29.60 -6.44 -5.09
CA LYS A 160 29.23 -6.06 -3.74
C LYS A 160 30.42 -6.12 -2.78
N ALA A 161 31.30 -7.09 -2.96
CA ALA A 161 32.53 -7.19 -2.17
C ALA A 161 33.45 -5.98 -2.44
N ILE A 162 33.61 -5.57 -3.69
CA ILE A 162 34.38 -4.38 -4.08
C ILE A 162 33.76 -3.12 -3.46
N ASP A 163 32.44 -2.94 -3.53
CA ASP A 163 31.74 -1.81 -2.90
C ASP A 163 31.99 -1.71 -1.40
N VAL A 164 32.00 -2.86 -0.72
CA VAL A 164 32.20 -2.96 0.73
C VAL A 164 33.66 -2.65 1.09
N LEU A 165 34.60 -3.02 0.23
CA LEU A 165 36.03 -2.74 0.44
C LEU A 165 36.43 -1.31 0.07
N ASN A 166 35.75 -0.71 -0.91
CA ASN A 166 36.02 0.63 -1.44
C ASN A 166 34.78 1.53 -1.35
N PRO A 167 34.29 1.84 -0.14
CA PRO A 167 33.11 2.66 0.01
C PRO A 167 33.40 4.11 -0.41
N LYS A 168 32.49 4.71 -1.19
CA LYS A 168 32.57 6.13 -1.58
C LYS A 168 32.57 7.08 -0.37
N TYR A 169 31.89 6.69 0.70
CA TYR A 169 31.81 7.43 1.96
C TYR A 169 31.84 6.46 3.15
N GLY A 170 32.44 6.87 4.26
CA GLY A 170 32.52 6.08 5.48
C GLY A 170 33.77 5.21 5.52
N SER A 171 33.69 4.09 6.24
CA SER A 171 34.82 3.19 6.50
C SER A 171 34.62 1.85 5.81
N ILE A 172 35.73 1.16 5.50
CA ILE A 172 35.76 -0.18 4.92
C ILE A 172 34.88 -1.14 5.73
N GLY A 173 34.08 -1.94 5.03
CA GLY A 173 33.13 -2.85 5.63
C GLY A 173 31.69 -2.33 5.66
N PHE A 174 30.78 -3.14 6.19
CA PHE A 174 29.40 -2.74 6.41
C PHE A 174 29.31 -1.72 7.55
N ALA A 175 28.73 -0.57 7.26
CA ALA A 175 28.57 0.52 8.23
C ALA A 175 27.72 0.10 9.45
N SER A 176 28.06 0.65 10.61
CA SER A 176 27.36 0.36 11.89
C SER A 176 25.87 0.68 11.84
N TYR A 177 25.48 1.80 11.22
CA TYR A 177 24.08 2.18 11.09
C TYR A 177 23.27 1.18 10.24
N SER A 178 23.90 0.52 9.25
CA SER A 178 23.23 -0.50 8.43
C SER A 178 22.85 -1.71 9.28
N LEU A 179 23.79 -2.20 10.09
CA LEU A 179 23.57 -3.29 11.05
C LEU A 179 22.53 -2.92 12.11
N GLN A 180 22.54 -1.68 12.61
CA GLN A 180 21.58 -1.20 13.60
C GLN A 180 20.17 -1.10 13.02
N ASN A 181 20.03 -0.52 11.83
CA ASN A 181 18.74 -0.39 11.14
C ASN A 181 18.14 -1.76 10.82
N ASN A 182 18.96 -2.69 10.32
CA ASN A 182 18.52 -4.06 10.05
C ASN A 182 18.07 -4.77 11.34
N ASN A 183 18.82 -4.62 12.44
CA ASN A 183 18.43 -5.21 13.73
C ASN A 183 17.13 -4.60 14.29
N ALA A 184 16.93 -3.29 14.13
CA ALA A 184 15.68 -2.63 14.50
C ALA A 184 14.49 -3.18 13.69
N GLU A 185 14.67 -3.38 12.39
CA GLU A 185 13.65 -3.99 11.52
C GLU A 185 13.37 -5.45 11.92
N ILE A 186 14.39 -6.26 12.21
CA ILE A 186 14.23 -7.64 12.73
C ILE A 186 13.36 -7.63 13.99
N ASN A 187 13.66 -6.76 14.96
CA ASN A 187 12.91 -6.66 16.20
C ASN A 187 11.45 -6.21 15.96
N ARG A 188 11.24 -5.26 15.04
CA ARG A 188 9.90 -4.83 14.63
C ARG A 188 9.09 -6.00 14.04
N LEU A 189 9.69 -6.77 13.14
CA LEU A 189 9.02 -7.92 12.52
C LEU A 189 8.70 -9.01 13.54
N LYS A 190 9.60 -9.30 14.49
CA LYS A 190 9.32 -10.26 15.58
C LYS A 190 8.11 -9.85 16.42
N LYS A 191 8.06 -8.59 16.85
CA LYS A 191 6.92 -8.05 17.62
C LYS A 191 5.63 -8.16 16.81
N ARG A 192 5.66 -7.75 15.54
CA ARG A 192 4.51 -7.80 14.65
C ARG A 192 4.01 -9.24 14.41
N ILE A 193 4.91 -10.20 14.22
CA ILE A 193 4.54 -11.61 14.07
C ILE A 193 3.86 -12.13 15.34
N ALA A 194 4.43 -11.83 16.52
CA ALA A 194 3.86 -12.23 17.79
C ALA A 194 2.45 -11.65 17.99
N GLU A 195 2.26 -10.35 17.72
CA GLU A 195 0.94 -9.69 17.79
C GLU A 195 -0.11 -10.37 16.90
N LEU A 196 0.25 -10.67 15.64
CA LEU A 196 -0.66 -11.34 14.71
C LEU A 196 -0.97 -12.78 15.16
N GLN A 197 0.01 -13.52 15.68
CA GLN A 197 -0.21 -14.87 16.22
C GLN A 197 -1.12 -14.87 17.44
N THR A 198 -0.94 -13.91 18.35
CA THR A 198 -1.82 -13.75 19.52
C THR A 198 -3.25 -13.43 19.10
N LEU A 199 -3.44 -12.59 18.08
CA LEU A 199 -4.76 -12.26 17.54
C LEU A 199 -5.42 -13.46 16.84
N GLU A 200 -4.68 -14.24 16.06
CA GLU A 200 -5.21 -15.39 15.33
C GLU A 200 -5.71 -16.49 16.31
N ASN A 201 -4.94 -16.74 17.38
CA ASN A 201 -5.24 -17.74 18.42
C ASN A 201 -6.34 -17.30 19.39
N ARG A 202 -6.72 -16.03 19.40
CA ARG A 202 -7.77 -15.50 20.28
C ARG A 202 -9.14 -16.04 19.83
N THR A 203 -10.00 -16.37 20.79
CA THR A 203 -11.41 -16.65 20.54
C THR A 203 -12.17 -15.37 20.19
N SER A 204 -12.97 -15.41 19.13
CA SER A 204 -13.83 -14.28 18.77
C SER A 204 -14.89 -14.08 19.84
N ASN A 205 -15.17 -12.82 20.15
CA ASN A 205 -16.29 -12.45 21.00
C ASN A 205 -17.48 -11.95 20.16
N GLU A 206 -18.67 -12.36 20.56
CA GLU A 206 -19.94 -11.89 20.00
C GLU A 206 -20.86 -11.51 21.16
N VAL A 207 -21.50 -10.35 21.03
CA VAL A 207 -22.42 -9.82 22.05
C VAL A 207 -23.65 -9.33 21.31
N GLU A 208 -24.83 -9.75 21.75
CA GLU A 208 -26.10 -9.34 21.16
C GLU A 208 -27.02 -8.89 22.29
N ASN A 209 -27.58 -7.69 22.14
CA ASN A 209 -28.58 -7.12 23.01
C ASN A 209 -29.68 -6.45 22.17
N ASP A 210 -30.71 -5.92 22.82
CA ASP A 210 -31.87 -5.32 22.14
C ASP A 210 -31.51 -4.10 21.28
N LEU A 211 -30.34 -3.47 21.51
CA LEU A 211 -29.90 -2.27 20.80
C LEU A 211 -28.95 -2.57 19.64
N TYR A 212 -28.04 -3.52 19.82
CA TYR A 212 -26.98 -3.82 18.86
C TYR A 212 -26.51 -5.27 18.91
N LYS A 213 -25.95 -5.69 17.78
CA LYS A 213 -25.14 -6.88 17.64
C LYS A 213 -23.69 -6.51 17.39
N TYR A 214 -22.81 -6.91 18.29
CA TYR A 214 -21.37 -6.78 18.18
C TYR A 214 -20.74 -8.12 17.77
N THR A 215 -19.88 -8.10 16.74
CA THR A 215 -19.16 -9.29 16.27
C THR A 215 -17.68 -9.01 16.00
N GLU A 216 -16.80 -9.89 16.48
CA GLU A 216 -15.38 -9.96 16.10
C GLU A 216 -15.21 -10.85 14.86
N CYS A 217 -15.50 -10.29 13.67
CA CYS A 217 -15.47 -11.02 12.41
C CYS A 217 -14.03 -11.26 11.93
N LYS A 218 -13.54 -12.49 12.08
CA LYS A 218 -12.21 -12.93 11.58
C LYS A 218 -12.11 -12.92 10.06
N ILE A 219 -13.20 -13.26 9.36
CA ILE A 219 -13.25 -13.29 7.89
C ILE A 219 -12.96 -11.90 7.31
N GLU A 220 -13.53 -10.87 7.91
CA GLU A 220 -13.34 -9.49 7.45
C GLU A 220 -12.20 -8.75 8.15
N ASN A 221 -11.64 -9.35 9.21
CA ASN A 221 -10.68 -8.72 10.10
C ASN A 221 -11.24 -7.39 10.68
N ARG A 222 -12.51 -7.39 11.11
CA ARG A 222 -13.21 -6.20 11.64
C ARG A 222 -13.95 -6.49 12.95
N CYS A 223 -13.92 -5.51 13.85
CA CYS A 223 -14.89 -5.35 14.93
C CYS A 223 -16.11 -4.63 14.35
N MET A 224 -17.31 -5.21 14.47
CA MET A 224 -18.52 -4.66 13.86
C MET A 224 -19.62 -4.45 14.89
N PHE A 225 -20.25 -3.28 14.88
CA PHE A 225 -21.52 -3.03 15.55
C PHE A 225 -22.62 -2.88 14.50
N ILE A 226 -23.65 -3.70 14.62
CA ILE A 226 -24.85 -3.70 13.77
C ILE A 226 -26.01 -3.25 14.65
N PHE A 227 -26.79 -2.29 14.17
CA PHE A 227 -27.96 -1.74 14.88
C PHE A 227 -29.19 -1.96 14.01
N ASP A 228 -30.36 -2.10 14.64
CA ASP A 228 -31.62 -2.06 13.90
C ASP A 228 -31.95 -0.60 13.54
N GLY A 229 -31.72 -0.25 12.28
CA GLY A 229 -31.87 1.12 11.79
C GLY A 229 -30.75 2.07 12.24
N LYS A 230 -31.08 3.37 12.28
CA LYS A 230 -30.10 4.44 12.54
C LYS A 230 -30.00 4.69 14.05
N PRO A 231 -28.84 4.41 14.69
CA PRO A 231 -28.67 4.69 16.11
C PRO A 231 -28.75 6.19 16.41
N THR A 232 -29.07 6.51 17.67
CA THR A 232 -29.17 7.87 18.19
C THR A 232 -27.89 8.67 17.94
N GLU A 233 -27.98 10.01 17.92
CA GLU A 233 -26.79 10.85 17.69
C GLU A 233 -25.71 10.61 18.76
N GLU A 234 -26.11 10.39 20.01
CA GLU A 234 -25.20 10.11 21.12
C GLU A 234 -24.38 8.82 20.89
N ILE A 235 -25.04 7.71 20.53
CA ILE A 235 -24.37 6.45 20.19
C ILE A 235 -23.44 6.63 18.98
N ARG A 236 -23.87 7.39 17.96
CA ARG A 236 -23.02 7.68 16.79
C ARG A 236 -21.79 8.52 17.15
N GLN A 237 -21.89 9.45 18.09
CA GLN A 237 -20.76 10.22 18.58
C GLN A 237 -19.77 9.35 19.38
N ILE A 238 -20.27 8.44 20.22
CA ILE A 238 -19.45 7.45 20.93
C ILE A 238 -18.68 6.56 19.96
N LEU A 239 -19.34 6.04 18.93
CA LEU A 239 -18.70 5.21 17.91
C LEU A 239 -17.60 5.97 17.16
N LYS A 240 -17.89 7.20 16.70
CA LYS A 240 -16.93 8.04 15.97
C LYS A 240 -15.73 8.43 16.83
N SER A 241 -15.95 8.83 18.08
CA SER A 241 -14.87 9.21 19.01
C SER A 241 -13.95 8.03 19.33
N ASN A 242 -14.49 6.81 19.30
CA ASN A 242 -13.73 5.56 19.41
C ASN A 242 -13.27 4.99 18.05
N GLY A 243 -13.29 5.80 16.98
CA GLY A 243 -12.68 5.46 15.68
C GLY A 243 -13.42 4.43 14.83
N PHE A 244 -14.69 4.13 15.14
CA PHE A 244 -15.55 3.34 14.27
C PHE A 244 -16.07 4.18 13.10
N LYS A 245 -16.16 3.55 11.92
CA LYS A 245 -16.66 4.17 10.69
C LYS A 245 -17.86 3.40 10.17
N TRP A 246 -18.88 4.12 9.71
CA TRP A 246 -20.02 3.48 9.04
C TRP A 246 -19.59 2.88 7.70
N SER A 247 -19.94 1.62 7.46
CA SER A 247 -19.72 0.91 6.20
C SER A 247 -21.07 0.58 5.56
N PRO A 248 -21.53 1.34 4.55
CA PRO A 248 -22.82 1.11 3.89
C PRO A 248 -22.96 -0.31 3.33
N SER A 249 -21.90 -0.86 2.74
CA SER A 249 -21.90 -2.22 2.17
C SER A 249 -22.08 -3.34 3.20
N ARG A 250 -21.91 -3.03 4.49
CA ARG A 250 -22.04 -3.98 5.61
C ARG A 250 -23.24 -3.71 6.48
N GLY A 251 -23.86 -2.52 6.36
CA GLY A 251 -24.84 -2.05 7.32
C GLY A 251 -24.29 -1.95 8.75
N ALA A 252 -22.98 -1.73 8.93
CA ALA A 252 -22.32 -1.81 10.23
C ALA A 252 -21.33 -0.68 10.49
N TRP A 253 -21.16 -0.34 11.76
CA TRP A 253 -20.04 0.47 12.25
C TRP A 253 -18.82 -0.41 12.46
N VAL A 254 -17.75 -0.14 11.71
CA VAL A 254 -16.59 -1.02 11.65
C VAL A 254 -15.30 -0.36 12.09
N ARG A 255 -14.44 -1.16 12.71
CA ARG A 255 -13.04 -0.85 12.99
C ARG A 255 -12.19 -2.09 12.70
N GLN A 256 -10.90 -1.92 12.42
CA GLN A 256 -9.99 -3.05 12.22
C GLN A 256 -9.92 -3.93 13.49
N LEU A 257 -9.99 -5.25 13.31
CA LEU A 257 -9.79 -6.22 14.38
C LEU A 257 -8.29 -6.30 14.70
N ASN A 258 -7.89 -5.54 15.70
CA ASN A 258 -6.55 -5.56 16.29
C ASN A 258 -6.68 -5.28 17.79
N ALA A 259 -5.58 -5.35 18.55
CA ALA A 259 -5.61 -5.13 20.00
C ALA A 259 -6.29 -3.80 20.39
N ASN A 260 -6.00 -2.73 19.66
CA ASN A 260 -6.62 -1.41 19.88
C ASN A 260 -8.10 -1.38 19.49
N GLY A 261 -8.50 -2.10 18.44
CA GLY A 261 -9.89 -2.25 18.01
C GLY A 261 -10.72 -3.02 19.02
N ILE A 262 -10.18 -4.10 19.58
CA ILE A 262 -10.82 -4.87 20.64
C ILE A 262 -10.98 -4.02 21.90
N TYR A 263 -9.92 -3.30 22.31
CA TYR A 263 -9.99 -2.38 23.45
C TYR A 263 -11.04 -1.28 23.23
N ALA A 264 -11.06 -0.65 22.05
CA ALA A 264 -12.05 0.35 21.69
C ALA A 264 -13.48 -0.22 21.70
N SER A 265 -13.67 -1.46 21.23
CA SER A 265 -14.97 -2.13 21.25
C SER A 265 -15.49 -2.32 22.67
N LYS A 266 -14.63 -2.79 23.60
CA LYS A 266 -14.98 -2.92 25.02
C LYS A 266 -15.39 -1.59 25.65
N ARG A 267 -14.67 -0.52 25.30
CA ARG A 267 -14.99 0.84 25.76
C ARG A 267 -16.33 1.33 25.20
N VAL A 268 -16.60 1.10 23.92
CA VAL A 268 -17.88 1.45 23.30
C VAL A 268 -19.04 0.70 23.94
N ILE A 269 -18.91 -0.62 24.13
CA ILE A 269 -19.89 -1.45 24.83
C ILE A 269 -20.21 -0.85 26.20
N SER A 270 -19.17 -0.62 27.01
CA SER A 270 -19.33 -0.02 28.35
C SER A 270 -19.97 1.36 28.35
N LEU A 271 -19.80 2.17 27.30
CA LEU A 271 -20.40 3.50 27.21
C LEU A 271 -21.85 3.46 26.72
N ILE A 272 -22.18 2.54 25.80
CA ILE A 272 -23.55 2.37 25.31
C ILE A 272 -24.43 1.75 26.40
N ASP A 273 -23.90 0.79 27.17
CA ASP A 273 -24.64 0.12 28.24
C ASP A 273 -24.93 1.05 29.45
N GLN A 274 -24.38 2.28 29.46
CA GLN A 274 -24.64 3.31 30.48
C GLN A 274 -25.73 4.32 30.09
N ILE A 275 -26.24 4.24 28.86
CA ILE A 275 -27.31 5.10 28.31
C ILE A 275 -28.65 4.41 28.54
#